data_AF-A0A0B2QRH5-F1
#
_entry.id   AF-A0A0B2QRH5-F1
#
_cell.length_a   1.000
_cell.length_b   1.000
_cell.length_c   1.000
_cell.angle_alpha   90.00
_cell.angle_beta   90.00
_cell.angle_gamma   90.00
#
_symmetry.space_group_name_H-M   'P 1'
#
loop_
_entity.id
_entity.type
_entity.pdbx_description
1 polymer ?
#
loop_
_entity_poly.entity_id
_entity_poly.type
_entity_poly.pdbx_seq_one_letter_code
_entity_poly.pdbx_strand_id
1 'polypeptide(L)'
;MAERVVGSGSFGIVFQNLVMEYVPETIFRVIKHYSSMKQRIPLIYVKLYTYQIFRGLAYIHTAPGIYHRHVKPQNLLIDRLIHQVKLCDFGSAKVLVLAKEGLGT
;
A
#
# COMPACT_ATOMS: atom_id res chain seq x y z
N MET A 1 5.51 -10.34 -7.47
CA MET A 1 4.64 -10.60 -8.64
C MET A 1 3.22 -10.79 -8.10
N ALA A 2 2.21 -10.21 -8.72
CA ALA A 2 0.82 -10.47 -8.36
C ALA A 2 0.17 -11.30 -9.46
N GLU A 3 -0.48 -12.42 -9.10
CA GLU A 3 -1.17 -13.29 -10.05
C GLU A 3 -2.68 -13.18 -9.85
N ARG A 4 -3.41 -13.02 -10.96
CA ARG A 4 -4.86 -12.97 -10.96
C ARG A 4 -5.39 -14.36 -11.31
N VAL A 5 -6.14 -14.96 -10.38
CA VAL A 5 -6.77 -16.27 -10.57
C VAL A 5 -8.29 -16.10 -10.48
N VAL A 6 -9.01 -16.55 -11.49
CA VAL A 6 -10.48 -16.55 -11.52
C VAL A 6 -10.97 -17.96 -11.21
N GLY A 7 -11.78 -18.10 -10.16
CA GLY A 7 -12.37 -19.38 -9.75
C GLY A 7 -13.89 -19.34 -9.80
N SER A 8 -14.50 -20.47 -10.13
CA SER A 8 -15.96 -20.68 -10.06
C SER A 8 -16.32 -21.44 -8.78
N GLY A 9 -17.12 -20.84 -7.90
CA GLY A 9 -17.71 -21.51 -6.74
C GLY A 9 -19.01 -22.24 -7.10
N SER A 10 -19.46 -23.12 -6.21
CA SER A 10 -20.80 -23.72 -6.28
C SER A 10 -21.87 -22.61 -6.29
N PHE A 11 -22.95 -22.79 -7.05
CA PHE A 11 -24.01 -21.80 -7.30
C PHE A 11 -23.68 -20.63 -8.25
N GLY A 12 -22.62 -20.73 -9.07
CA GLY A 12 -22.34 -19.75 -10.14
C GLY A 12 -21.68 -18.46 -9.65
N ILE A 13 -21.26 -18.40 -8.38
CA ILE A 13 -20.52 -17.27 -7.83
C ILE A 13 -19.09 -17.30 -8.36
N VAL A 14 -18.64 -16.20 -8.96
CA VAL A 14 -17.27 -16.04 -9.47
C VAL A 14 -16.44 -15.24 -8.48
N PHE A 15 -15.27 -15.76 -8.11
CA PHE A 15 -14.32 -15.09 -7.23
C PHE A 15 -13.11 -14.60 -8.00
N GLN A 16 -12.65 -13.40 -7.67
CA GLN A 16 -11.37 -12.86 -8.13
C GLN A 16 -10.34 -13.01 -7.00
N ASN A 17 -9.34 -13.85 -7.22
CA ASN A 17 -8.24 -14.04 -6.28
C ASN A 17 -7.00 -13.26 -6.75
N LEU A 18 -6.35 -12.59 -5.80
CA LEU A 18 -5.08 -11.88 -6.01
C LEU A 18 -4.02 -12.56 -5.15
N VAL A 19 -3.14 -13.34 -5.78
CA VAL A 19 -2.00 -13.96 -5.10
C VAL A 19 -0.85 -12.97 -5.11
N MET A 20 -0.30 -12.67 -3.93
CA MET A 20 0.75 -11.67 -3.76
C MET A 20 1.87 -12.22 -2.88
N GLU A 21 3.01 -11.54 -2.91
CA GLU A 21 4.09 -11.76 -1.96
C GLU A 21 3.59 -11.56 -0.52
N TYR A 22 3.99 -12.44 0.39
CA TYR A 22 3.68 -12.34 1.81
C TYR A 22 4.73 -11.53 2.56
N VAL A 23 4.28 -10.51 3.32
CA VAL A 23 5.11 -9.76 4.27
C VAL A 23 4.41 -9.81 5.63
N PRO A 24 5.06 -10.36 6.68
CA PRO A 24 4.37 -10.73 7.93
C PRO A 24 4.00 -9.55 8.83
N GLU A 25 4.62 -8.39 8.64
CA GLU A 25 4.52 -7.25 9.54
C GLU A 25 4.00 -6.01 8.83
N THR A 26 3.45 -5.10 9.62
CA THR A 26 2.98 -3.78 9.17
C THR A 26 3.57 -2.68 10.03
N ILE A 27 3.65 -1.47 9.49
CA ILE A 27 4.05 -0.29 10.26
C ILE A 27 3.13 -0.09 11.47
N PHE A 28 1.84 -0.44 11.37
CA PHE A 28 0.92 -0.43 12.50
C PHE A 28 1.39 -1.32 13.66
N ARG A 29 1.81 -2.56 13.37
CA ARG A 29 2.33 -3.49 14.39
C ARG A 29 3.62 -2.97 15.02
N VAL A 30 4.50 -2.36 14.22
CA VAL A 30 5.71 -1.69 14.73
C VAL A 30 5.35 -0.55 15.69
N ILE A 31 4.43 0.35 15.30
CA ILE A 31 3.99 1.46 16.16
C ILE A 31 3.39 0.93 17.47
N LYS A 32 2.50 -0.07 17.40
CA LYS A 32 1.89 -0.70 18.57
C LYS A 32 2.94 -1.30 19.51
N HIS A 33 3.94 -1.99 18.97
CA HIS A 33 5.02 -2.61 19.75
C HIS A 33 5.85 -1.59 20.52
N TYR A 34 6.32 -0.52 19.85
CA TYR A 34 7.06 0.55 20.54
C TYR A 34 6.19 1.27 21.57
N SER A 35 4.94 1.54 21.23
CA SER A 35 3.98 2.16 22.15
C SER A 35 3.73 1.31 23.39
N SER A 36 3.58 -0.02 23.26
CA SER A 36 3.36 -0.91 24.41
C SER A 36 4.56 -0.98 25.34
N MET A 37 5.76 -0.81 24.79
CA MET A 37 7.00 -0.73 25.57
C MET A 37 7.29 0.67 26.13
N LYS A 38 6.39 1.65 25.91
CA LYS A 38 6.60 3.07 26.25
C LYS A 38 7.89 3.65 25.65
N GLN A 39 8.31 3.13 24.49
CA GLN A 39 9.49 3.57 23.76
C GLN A 39 9.09 4.34 22.51
N ARG A 40 9.97 5.23 22.06
CA ARG A 40 9.85 5.88 20.75
C ARG A 40 10.51 4.99 19.69
N ILE A 41 9.96 5.01 18.48
CA ILE A 41 10.63 4.41 17.33
C ILE A 41 11.93 5.19 17.07
N PRO A 42 13.09 4.53 16.94
CA PRO A 42 14.34 5.19 16.57
C PRO A 42 14.19 6.04 15.31
N LEU A 43 14.73 7.26 15.35
CA LEU A 43 14.55 8.26 14.29
C LEU A 43 15.04 7.78 12.92
N ILE A 44 16.08 6.94 12.90
CA ILE A 44 16.60 6.32 11.66
C ILE A 44 15.52 5.51 10.94
N TYR A 45 14.72 4.72 11.68
CA TYR A 45 13.65 3.91 11.09
C TYR A 45 12.48 4.77 10.63
N VAL A 46 12.16 5.83 11.38
CA VAL A 46 11.16 6.82 10.93
C VAL A 46 11.56 7.40 9.57
N LYS A 47 12.80 7.90 9.46
CA LYS A 47 13.31 8.46 8.19
C LYS A 47 13.31 7.43 7.06
N LEU A 48 13.82 6.23 7.34
CA LEU A 48 13.94 5.15 6.35
C LEU A 48 12.58 4.69 5.81
N TYR A 49 11.59 4.48 6.70
CA TYR A 49 10.27 4.03 6.28
C TYR A 49 9.50 5.14 5.58
N THR A 50 9.54 6.37 6.11
CA THR A 50 8.91 7.53 5.47
C THR A 50 9.45 7.78 4.06
N TYR A 51 10.77 7.67 3.87
CA TYR A 51 11.38 7.80 2.55
C TYR A 51 10.85 6.75 1.56
N GLN A 52 10.81 5.47 1.96
CA GLN A 52 10.32 4.40 1.09
C GLN A 52 8.83 4.55 0.75
N ILE A 53 8.02 4.99 1.71
CA ILE A 53 6.60 5.29 1.50
C ILE A 53 6.45 6.38 0.45
N PHE A 54 7.15 7.51 0.61
CA PHE A 54 7.09 8.60 -0.36
C PHE A 54 7.65 8.21 -1.72
N ARG A 55 8.70 7.39 -1.78
CA ARG A 55 9.21 6.85 -3.04
C ARG A 55 8.16 5.98 -3.76
N GLY A 56 7.46 5.11 -3.02
CA GLY A 56 6.36 4.31 -3.57
C GLY A 56 5.18 5.16 -4.04
N LEU A 57 4.81 6.20 -3.28
CA LEU A 57 3.77 7.15 -3.66
C LEU A 57 4.15 7.95 -4.90
N ALA A 58 5.38 8.48 -4.95
CA ALA A 58 5.90 9.19 -6.11
C ALA A 58 5.84 8.32 -7.38
N TYR A 59 6.19 7.04 -7.26
CA TYR A 59 6.06 6.10 -8.37
C TYR A 59 4.62 5.98 -8.88
N ILE A 60 3.65 5.65 -8.02
CA ILE A 60 2.26 5.45 -8.46
C ILE A 60 1.60 6.74 -8.94
N HIS A 61 1.99 7.90 -8.39
CA HIS A 61 1.49 9.21 -8.82
C HIS A 61 2.02 9.64 -10.18
N THR A 62 3.29 9.32 -10.51
CA THR A 62 3.91 9.78 -11.76
C THR A 62 3.58 8.88 -12.95
N ALA A 63 3.59 7.56 -12.76
CA ALA A 63 3.18 6.61 -13.77
C ALA A 63 2.66 5.37 -13.05
N PRO A 64 1.33 5.16 -12.97
CA PRO A 64 0.30 5.50 -13.96
C PRO A 64 -0.71 6.62 -13.57
N GLY A 65 -0.37 7.54 -12.66
CA GLY A 65 -1.33 8.55 -12.18
C GLY A 65 -2.37 7.98 -11.21
N ILE A 66 -2.02 6.89 -10.52
CA ILE A 66 -2.85 6.25 -9.51
C ILE A 66 -2.66 6.91 -8.17
N TYR A 67 -3.77 7.29 -7.55
CA TYR A 67 -3.82 7.71 -6.16
C TYR A 67 -4.29 6.53 -5.32
N HIS A 68 -3.52 6.17 -4.30
CA HIS A 68 -3.86 5.04 -3.41
C HIS A 68 -5.12 5.29 -2.58
N ARG A 69 -5.34 6.54 -2.14
CA ARG A 69 -6.51 7.02 -1.36
C ARG A 69 -6.78 6.33 -0.02
N HIS A 70 -5.95 5.38 0.41
CA HIS A 70 -6.13 4.62 1.65
C HIS A 70 -4.79 4.33 2.34
N VAL A 71 -3.90 5.33 2.32
CA VAL A 71 -2.59 5.23 2.98
C VAL A 71 -2.78 5.37 4.49
N LYS A 72 -2.47 4.30 5.22
CA LYS A 72 -2.53 4.22 6.69
C LYS A 72 -1.54 3.17 7.18
N PRO A 73 -1.12 3.17 8.46
CA PRO A 73 -0.11 2.24 8.97
C PRO A 73 -0.38 0.75 8.72
N GLN A 74 -1.64 0.35 8.59
CA GLN A 74 -2.04 -1.03 8.30
C GLN A 74 -1.78 -1.45 6.85
N ASN A 75 -1.78 -0.50 5.92
CA ASN A 75 -1.59 -0.72 4.48
C ASN A 75 -0.12 -0.48 4.05
N LEU A 76 0.78 -0.43 5.04
CA LEU A 76 2.22 -0.28 4.87
C LEU A 76 2.87 -1.54 5.44
N LEU A 77 3.13 -2.50 4.56
CA LEU A 77 3.82 -3.74 4.91
C LEU A 77 5.29 -3.44 5.16
N ILE A 78 5.90 -4.18 6.09
CA ILE A 78 7.32 -4.04 6.39
C ILE A 78 7.99 -5.39 6.59
N ASP A 79 9.12 -5.59 5.91
CA ASP A 79 10.09 -6.61 6.30
C ASP A 79 11.07 -5.98 7.30
N ARG A 80 11.03 -6.44 8.56
CA ARG A 80 11.91 -5.91 9.63
C ARG A 80 13.35 -6.42 9.54
N LEU A 81 13.63 -7.49 8.82
CA LEU A 81 14.98 -8.03 8.68
C LEU A 81 15.82 -7.16 7.75
N ILE A 82 15.22 -6.74 6.63
CA ILE A 82 15.89 -5.91 5.61
C ILE A 82 15.41 -4.45 5.59
N HIS A 83 14.49 -4.09 6.50
CA HIS A 83 13.89 -2.75 6.61
C HIS A 83 13.22 -2.25 5.32
N GLN A 84 12.61 -3.15 4.54
CA GLN A 84 11.91 -2.81 3.30
C GLN A 84 10.43 -2.54 3.55
N VAL A 85 9.91 -1.43 3.03
CA VAL A 85 8.50 -1.05 3.11
C VAL A 85 7.80 -1.27 1.77
N LYS A 86 6.59 -1.83 1.79
CA LYS A 86 5.74 -2.04 0.62
C LYS A 86 4.34 -1.47 0.85
N LEU A 87 3.83 -0.71 -0.11
CA LEU A 87 2.43 -0.27 -0.14
C LEU A 87 1.55 -1.47 -0.51
N CYS A 88 0.42 -1.66 0.17
CA CYS A 88 -0.57 -2.69 -0.16
C CYS A 88 -2.00 -2.15 -0.06
N ASP A 89 -3.00 -2.96 -0.42
CA ASP A 89 -4.42 -2.60 -0.42
C ASP A 89 -4.77 -1.45 -1.40
N PHE A 90 -4.64 -1.76 -2.69
CA PHE A 90 -5.06 -0.88 -3.78
C PHE A 90 -6.57 -0.97 -4.10
N GLY A 91 -7.38 -1.58 -3.23
CA GLY A 91 -8.83 -1.73 -3.48
C GLY A 91 -9.59 -0.41 -3.55
N SER A 92 -9.04 0.64 -2.92
CA SER A 92 -9.56 2.01 -2.99
C SER A 92 -8.80 2.89 -3.99
N ALA A 93 -7.78 2.38 -4.67
CA ALA A 93 -6.95 3.18 -5.55
C ALA A 93 -7.70 3.61 -6.82
N LYS A 94 -7.33 4.76 -7.40
CA LYS A 94 -7.98 5.27 -8.63
C LYS A 94 -7.01 6.08 -9.47
N VAL A 95 -7.09 5.93 -10.80
CA VAL A 95 -6.46 6.86 -11.75
C VAL A 95 -7.22 8.17 -11.72
N LEU A 96 -6.55 9.27 -11.41
CA LEU A 96 -7.14 10.59 -11.53
C LEU A 96 -6.92 11.10 -12.95
N VAL A 97 -8.02 11.28 -13.68
CA VAL A 97 -8.05 11.98 -14.96
C VAL A 97 -8.45 13.40 -14.64
N LEU A 98 -7.61 14.39 -15.01
CA LEU A 98 -8.02 15.78 -14.96
C LEU A 98 -9.27 15.91 -15.84
N ALA A 99 -10.37 16.39 -15.26
CA ALA A 99 -11.50 16.77 -16.08
C ALA A 99 -10.98 17.77 -17.10
N LYS A 100 -11.19 17.50 -18.40
CA LYS A 100 -11.10 18.57 -19.38
C LYS A 100 -12.19 19.55 -18.98
N GLU A 101 -11.81 20.64 -18.31
CA GLU A 101 -12.69 21.80 -18.27
C GLU A 101 -13.06 22.08 -19.73
N GLY A 102 -14.36 22.11 -19.99
CA GLY A 102 -14.86 22.49 -21.30
C GLY A 102 -14.29 23.87 -21.60
N LEU A 103 -13.30 23.92 -22.49
CA LEU A 103 -13.05 25.08 -23.30
C LEU A 103 -14.32 25.23 -24.16
N GLY A 104 -15.31 25.90 -23.58
CA GLY A 104 -16.29 26.66 -24.33
C GLY A 104 -15.54 27.78 -25.01
N THR A 105 -15.06 27.48 -26.21
CA THR A 105 -14.85 28.47 -27.28
C THR A 105 -16.02 28.36 -28.23
#